data_AF-A0A6C0B7G7-F1
#
_entry.id   AF-A0A6C0B7G7-F1
#
_cell.length_a   1.000
_cell.length_b   1.000
_cell.length_c   1.000
_cell.angle_alpha   90.00
_cell.angle_beta   90.00
_cell.angle_gamma   90.00
#
_symmetry.space_group_name_H-M   'P 1'
#
loop_
_entity.id
_entity.type
_entity.pdbx_description
1 polymer ?
#
loop_
_entity_poly.entity_id
_entity_poly.type
_entity_poly.pdbx_seq_one_letter_code
_entity_poly.pdbx_strand_id
1 'polypeptide(L)'
;MLLLENMESYNKQFLFLLPPVKNNLIINSIFTRIIYSPPMIAFNGLYLSIPFSDYTQPTILQKLNEIENDILSVYTCSSSKKKNLHIKQLILYKSAHITDKIVLKISGIWESETAFGLAYKLIL
;
A
#
# COMPACT_ATOMS: atom_id res chain seq x y z
N MET A 1 0.35 -20.05 3.34
CA MET A 1 0.01 -19.72 1.94
C MET A 1 -0.32 -18.23 1.89
N LEU A 2 0.44 -17.43 1.13
CA LEU A 2 0.09 -16.05 0.82
C LEU A 2 -0.57 -16.04 -0.55
N LEU A 3 -1.83 -15.63 -0.62
CA LEU A 3 -2.48 -15.35 -1.89
C LEU A 3 -2.12 -13.92 -2.29
N LEU A 4 -1.60 -13.77 -3.49
CA LEU A 4 -1.06 -12.52 -4.01
C LEU A 4 -1.99 -12.01 -5.10
N GLU A 5 -2.32 -10.73 -5.03
CA GLU A 5 -3.03 -10.03 -6.07
C GLU A 5 -2.03 -9.60 -7.15
N ASN A 6 -2.42 -9.72 -8.42
CA ASN A 6 -1.66 -9.14 -9.52
C ASN A 6 -1.94 -7.63 -9.56
N MET A 7 -0.92 -6.82 -9.84
CA MET A 7 -1.09 -5.37 -9.98
C MET A 7 -2.12 -5.00 -11.06
N GLU A 8 -2.27 -5.82 -12.10
CA GLU A 8 -3.28 -5.59 -13.14
C GLU A 8 -4.71 -5.96 -12.72
N SER A 9 -4.87 -6.88 -11.77
CA SER A 9 -6.18 -7.28 -11.25
C SER A 9 -6.65 -6.44 -10.06
N TYR A 10 -5.79 -5.55 -9.56
CA TYR A 10 -6.17 -4.59 -8.52
C TYR A 10 -7.42 -3.79 -8.92
N ASN A 11 -8.42 -3.84 -8.04
CA ASN A 11 -9.61 -3.01 -8.10
C ASN A 11 -9.90 -2.38 -6.74
N LYS A 12 -9.98 -1.04 -6.70
CA LYS A 12 -10.28 -0.26 -5.48
C LYS A 12 -11.67 -0.52 -4.89
N GLN A 13 -12.62 -1.05 -5.66
CA GLN A 13 -13.95 -1.40 -5.16
C GLN A 13 -13.92 -2.52 -4.13
N PHE A 14 -12.86 -3.34 -4.14
CA PHE A 14 -12.63 -4.39 -3.15
C PHE A 14 -11.88 -3.88 -1.92
N LEU A 15 -11.65 -2.57 -1.80
CA LEU A 15 -10.94 -1.97 -0.69
C LEU A 15 -11.90 -1.42 0.36
N PHE A 16 -11.76 -1.91 1.59
CA PHE A 16 -12.58 -1.52 2.73
C PHE A 16 -11.71 -0.94 3.83
N LEU A 17 -12.16 0.16 4.44
CA LEU A 17 -11.50 0.81 5.56
C LEU A 17 -12.21 0.43 6.86
N LEU A 18 -11.45 -0.05 7.84
CA LEU A 18 -11.96 -0.26 9.20
C LEU A 18 -11.87 1.03 10.01
N PRO A 19 -12.65 1.15 11.11
CA PRO A 19 -12.56 2.31 11.99
C PRO A 19 -11.11 2.60 12.45
N PRO A 20 -10.70 3.89 12.53
CA PRO A 20 -9.36 4.24 12.94
C PRO A 20 -9.07 3.79 14.38
N VAL A 21 -7.83 3.35 14.62
CA VAL A 21 -7.32 3.00 15.95
C VAL A 21 -6.07 3.83 16.26
N LYS A 22 -5.68 3.91 17.54
CA LYS A 22 -4.42 4.54 17.94
C LYS A 22 -3.24 3.86 17.25
N ASN A 23 -2.35 4.64 16.65
CA ASN A 23 -1.11 4.12 16.08
C ASN A 23 -0.08 3.89 17.19
N ASN A 24 0.52 2.70 17.23
CA ASN A 24 1.54 2.34 18.22
C ASN A 24 2.97 2.59 17.71
N LEU A 25 3.15 2.82 16.40
CA LEU A 25 4.46 3.02 15.77
C LEU A 25 4.78 4.50 15.56
N ILE A 26 3.75 5.30 15.25
CA ILE A 26 3.88 6.73 15.02
C ILE A 26 3.19 7.44 16.17
N ILE A 27 3.92 8.32 16.87
CA ILE A 27 3.39 9.10 17.99
C ILE A 27 2.34 10.09 17.46
N ASN A 28 1.28 10.32 18.24
CA ASN A 28 0.17 11.25 17.91
C ASN A 28 -0.43 10.99 16.52
N SER A 29 -0.55 9.71 16.18
CA SER A 29 -1.05 9.26 14.89
C SER A 29 -2.17 8.23 15.08
N ILE A 30 -3.07 8.19 14.10
CA ILE A 30 -4.08 7.14 13.97
C ILE A 30 -3.69 6.19 12.84
N PHE A 31 -4.19 4.96 12.94
CA PHE A 31 -4.04 3.91 11.94
C PHE A 31 -5.42 3.41 11.52
N THR A 32 -5.69 3.50 10.23
CA THR A 32 -6.91 3.00 9.59
C THR A 32 -6.54 1.73 8.82
N ARG A 33 -7.02 0.58 9.29
CA ARG A 33 -6.71 -0.71 8.66
C ARG A 33 -7.45 -0.83 7.33
N ILE A 34 -6.77 -1.36 6.32
CA ILE A 34 -7.37 -1.76 5.05
C ILE A 34 -7.66 -3.26 5.07
N ILE A 35 -8.83 -3.64 4.57
CA ILE A 35 -9.18 -4.99 4.15
C ILE A 35 -9.31 -4.99 2.63
N TYR A 36 -8.67 -5.95 1.97
CA TYR A 36 -8.82 -6.16 0.54
C TYR A 36 -9.64 -7.42 0.31
N SER A 37 -10.82 -7.30 -0.29
CA SER A 37 -11.79 -8.39 -0.36
C SER A 37 -12.38 -8.58 -1.76
N PRO A 38 -11.65 -9.21 -2.69
CA PRO A 38 -12.22 -9.76 -3.91
C PRO A 38 -13.37 -10.75 -3.63
N PRO A 39 -14.20 -11.10 -4.62
CA PRO A 39 -15.43 -11.87 -4.40
C PRO A 39 -15.27 -13.21 -3.67
N MET A 40 -14.11 -13.86 -3.75
CA MET A 40 -13.89 -15.19 -3.20
C MET A 40 -13.11 -15.21 -1.88
N ILE A 41 -12.51 -14.09 -1.47
CA ILE A 41 -11.60 -14.05 -0.32
C ILE A 41 -11.42 -12.65 0.23
N ALA A 42 -11.21 -12.55 1.55
CA ALA A 42 -10.84 -11.31 2.22
C ALA A 42 -9.46 -11.41 2.87
N PHE A 43 -8.66 -10.36 2.73
CA PHE A 43 -7.32 -10.25 3.28
C PHE A 43 -7.19 -9.08 4.24
N ASN A 44 -6.40 -9.29 5.30
CA ASN A 44 -5.96 -8.25 6.22
C ASN A 44 -4.87 -7.36 5.58
N GLY A 45 -5.28 -6.61 4.56
CA GLY A 45 -4.44 -5.77 3.71
C GLY A 45 -4.39 -6.27 2.27
N LEU A 46 -3.86 -5.43 1.38
CA LEU A 46 -3.59 -5.77 -0.01
C LEU A 46 -2.17 -6.34 -0.12
N TYR A 47 -2.03 -7.47 -0.81
CA TYR A 47 -0.74 -8.13 -1.06
C TYR A 47 -0.49 -8.15 -2.56
N LEU A 48 0.46 -7.35 -3.04
CA LEU A 48 0.79 -7.23 -4.45
C LEU A 48 2.05 -8.02 -4.76
N SER A 49 1.99 -8.90 -5.77
CA SER A 49 3.18 -9.50 -6.36
C SER A 49 3.82 -8.52 -7.32
N ILE A 50 5.11 -8.20 -7.12
CA ILE A 50 5.85 -7.32 -8.03
C ILE A 50 6.78 -8.19 -8.91
N PRO A 51 6.65 -8.15 -10.25
CA PRO A 51 7.47 -8.94 -11.18
C PRO A 51 8.98 -8.68 -11.02
N PHE A 52 9.77 -9.76 -11.01
CA PHE A 52 11.21 -9.76 -10.73
C PHE A 52 12.07 -9.04 -11.77
N SER A 53 11.75 -9.21 -13.05
CA SER A 53 12.50 -8.62 -14.17
C SER A 53 12.36 -7.10 -14.30
N ASP A 54 11.46 -6.46 -13.54
CA ASP A 54 10.89 -5.18 -13.95
C ASP A 54 10.75 -4.13 -12.82
N TYR A 55 11.39 -4.33 -11.66
CA TYR A 55 11.22 -3.43 -10.49
C TYR A 55 11.50 -1.95 -10.77
N THR A 56 12.39 -1.66 -11.72
CA THR A 56 12.76 -0.28 -12.10
C THR A 56 12.06 0.18 -13.37
N GLN A 57 11.23 -0.67 -14.01
CA GLN A 57 10.55 -0.31 -15.24
C GLN A 57 9.57 0.84 -14.96
N PRO A 58 9.61 1.91 -15.76
CA PRO A 58 8.76 3.08 -15.56
C PRO A 58 7.28 2.73 -15.46
N THR A 59 6.82 1.74 -16.21
CA THR A 59 5.43 1.24 -16.21
C THR A 59 5.02 0.67 -14.86
N ILE A 60 5.86 -0.16 -14.24
CA ILE A 60 5.60 -0.73 -12.91
C ILE A 60 5.59 0.37 -11.85
N LEU A 61 6.57 1.27 -11.89
CA LEU A 61 6.65 2.39 -10.94
C LEU A 61 5.47 3.34 -11.07
N GLN A 62 4.98 3.56 -12.29
CA GLN A 62 3.78 4.33 -12.55
C GLN A 62 2.56 3.62 -11.97
N LYS A 63 2.38 2.32 -12.26
CA LYS A 63 1.26 1.52 -11.74
C LYS A 63 1.22 1.52 -10.21
N LEU A 64 2.38 1.38 -9.55
CA LEU A 64 2.47 1.43 -8.09
C LEU A 64 2.06 2.80 -7.53
N ASN A 65 2.49 3.89 -8.19
CA ASN A 65 2.06 5.23 -7.83
C ASN A 65 0.55 5.42 -8.03
N GLU A 66 -0.01 4.88 -9.12
CA GLU A 66 -1.46 4.92 -9.39
C GLU A 66 -2.22 4.18 -8.29
N ILE A 67 -1.81 2.96 -7.93
CA ILE A 67 -2.40 2.18 -6.84
C ILE A 67 -2.29 2.93 -5.52
N GLU A 68 -1.12 3.48 -5.17
CA GLU A 68 -0.93 4.25 -3.94
C GLU A 68 -1.88 5.44 -3.87
N ASN A 69 -2.00 6.20 -4.96
CA ASN A 69 -2.92 7.33 -5.05
C ASN A 69 -4.39 6.90 -4.98
N ASP A 70 -4.76 5.81 -5.65
CA ASP A 70 -6.12 5.28 -5.65
C ASP A 70 -6.53 4.85 -4.24
N ILE A 71 -5.68 4.12 -3.52
CA ILE A 71 -5.96 3.70 -2.14
C ILE A 71 -6.13 4.94 -1.24
N LEU A 72 -5.21 5.90 -1.34
CA LEU A 72 -5.29 7.13 -0.54
C LEU A 72 -6.49 8.02 -0.93
N SER A 73 -7.02 7.89 -2.14
CA SER A 73 -8.22 8.61 -2.58
C SER A 73 -9.50 8.11 -1.90
N VAL A 74 -9.54 6.85 -1.49
CA VAL A 74 -10.67 6.27 -0.72
C VAL A 74 -10.69 6.82 0.70
N TYR A 75 -9.56 7.33 1.19
CA TYR A 75 -9.46 7.92 2.52
C TYR A 75 -9.98 9.36 2.54
N THR A 76 -11.09 9.58 3.24
CA THR A 76 -11.63 10.92 3.48
C THR A 76 -10.90 11.57 4.66
N CYS A 77 -9.91 12.42 4.36
CA CYS A 77 -9.28 13.26 5.36
C CYS A 77 -10.04 14.59 5.48
N SER A 78 -10.31 15.02 6.72
CA SER A 78 -11.04 16.26 7.04
C SER A 78 -10.22 17.54 6.88
N SER A 79 -8.97 17.46 6.41
CA SER A 79 -8.02 18.59 6.44
C SER A 79 -7.05 18.58 5.26
N SER A 80 -6.44 19.73 4.98
CA SER A 80 -5.43 19.98 3.94
C SER A 80 -4.07 19.31 4.21
N LYS A 81 -4.08 18.11 4.81
CA LYS A 81 -2.88 17.33 5.16
C LYS A 81 -2.14 16.87 3.92
N LYS A 82 -0.82 16.80 4.04
CA LYS A 82 0.07 16.38 2.95
C LYS A 82 -0.06 14.87 2.70
N LYS A 83 -0.37 14.48 1.46
CA LYS A 83 -0.27 13.09 1.00
C LYS A 83 1.19 12.66 0.99
N ASN A 84 1.48 11.53 1.62
CA ASN A 84 2.81 10.99 1.71
C ASN A 84 2.96 9.75 0.82
N LEU A 85 3.57 9.91 -0.36
CA LEU A 85 3.74 8.87 -1.38
C LEU A 85 5.19 8.38 -1.39
N HIS A 86 5.45 7.12 -1.03
CA HIS A 86 6.82 6.62 -0.83
C HIS A 86 7.08 5.22 -1.41
N ILE A 87 6.06 4.50 -1.90
CA ILE A 87 6.24 3.09 -2.34
C ILE A 87 7.27 2.97 -3.46
N LYS A 88 7.19 3.86 -4.47
CA LYS A 88 8.14 3.91 -5.58
C LYS A 88 9.59 4.07 -5.10
N GLN A 89 9.83 4.99 -4.17
CA GLN A 89 11.18 5.26 -3.67
C GLN A 89 11.75 4.07 -2.90
N LEU A 90 10.92 3.40 -2.09
CA LEU A 90 11.34 2.19 -1.37
C LEU A 90 11.73 1.07 -2.33
N ILE A 91 10.94 0.84 -3.38
CA ILE A 91 11.21 -0.23 -4.34
C ILE A 91 12.50 0.04 -5.11
N LEU A 92 12.74 1.28 -5.56
CA LEU A 92 13.99 1.67 -6.20
C LEU A 92 15.22 1.46 -5.30
N TYR A 93 15.09 1.78 -4.02
CA TYR A 93 16.18 1.57 -3.05
C TYR A 93 16.46 0.07 -2.80
N LYS A 94 15.41 -0.75 -2.74
CA LYS A 94 15.49 -2.18 -2.39
C LYS A 94 15.82 -3.08 -3.59
N SER A 95 15.37 -2.74 -4.79
CA SER A 95 15.62 -3.51 -6.01
C SER A 95 17.11 -3.62 -6.34
N ALA A 96 17.92 -2.64 -5.93
CA ALA A 96 19.38 -2.70 -6.09
C ALA A 96 20.05 -3.87 -5.33
N HIS A 97 19.34 -4.51 -4.40
CA HIS A 97 19.92 -5.49 -3.47
C HIS A 97 19.13 -6.81 -3.37
N ILE A 98 18.09 -7.02 -4.17
CA ILE A 98 17.21 -8.20 -4.08
C ILE A 98 17.15 -8.92 -5.41
N THR A 99 17.38 -10.23 -5.37
CA THR A 99 17.33 -11.15 -6.52
C THR A 99 16.09 -12.07 -6.51
N ASP A 100 15.19 -11.88 -5.56
CA ASP A 100 14.01 -12.73 -5.35
C ASP A 100 12.69 -11.98 -5.56
N LYS A 101 11.58 -12.73 -5.61
CA LYS A 101 10.24 -12.19 -5.77
C LYS A 101 9.85 -11.27 -4.61
N ILE A 102 9.69 -9.98 -4.89
CA ILE A 102 9.19 -9.00 -3.93
C ILE A 102 7.66 -9.02 -3.87
N VAL A 103 7.13 -9.14 -2.65
CA VAL A 103 5.72 -8.92 -2.34
C VAL A 103 5.55 -7.63 -1.55
N LEU A 104 4.73 -6.72 -2.04
CA LEU A 104 4.34 -5.50 -1.33
C LEU A 104 3.05 -5.73 -0.56
N LYS A 105 3.13 -5.71 0.77
CA LYS A 105 1.94 -5.73 1.64
C LYS A 105 1.58 -4.30 2.04
N ILE A 106 0.38 -3.87 1.70
CA ILE A 106 -0.24 -2.62 2.17
C ILE A 106 -1.27 -2.98 3.24
N SER A 107 -1.03 -2.54 4.47
CA SER A 107 -1.83 -2.95 5.65
C SER A 107 -2.87 -1.93 6.09
N GLY A 108 -2.71 -0.68 5.70
CA GLY A 108 -3.58 0.40 6.13
C GLY A 108 -3.02 1.76 5.77
N ILE A 109 -3.61 2.78 6.38
CA ILE A 109 -3.26 4.18 6.21
C ILE A 109 -2.90 4.71 7.59
N TRP A 110 -1.76 5.38 7.70
CA TRP A 110 -1.43 6.15 8.89
C TRP A 110 -1.75 7.61 8.62
N GLU A 111 -2.23 8.30 9.64
CA GLU A 111 -2.46 9.74 9.62
C GLU A 111 -1.86 10.35 10.88
N SER A 112 -1.14 11.45 10.71
CA SER A 112 -0.66 12.33 11.76
C SER A 112 -1.41 13.66 11.73
N GLU A 113 -0.99 14.62 12.52
CA GLU A 113 -1.51 15.98 12.49
C GLU A 113 -1.27 16.71 11.15
N THR A 114 -0.22 16.35 10.42
CA THR A 114 0.24 17.12 9.24
C THR A 114 0.22 16.34 7.93
N ALA A 115 0.22 15.01 7.99
CA ALA A 115 0.35 14.16 6.82
C ALA A 115 -0.36 12.83 7.00
N PHE A 116 -0.60 12.14 5.89
CA PHE A 116 -1.08 10.77 5.89
C PHE A 116 -0.47 10.01 4.72
N GLY A 117 -0.36 8.69 4.86
CA GLY A 117 0.24 7.84 3.84
C GLY A 117 -0.06 6.37 4.09
N LEU A 118 0.41 5.52 3.20
CA LEU A 118 0.22 4.08 3.34
C LEU A 118 1.17 3.51 4.39
N ALA A 119 0.66 2.55 5.16
CA ALA A 119 1.45 1.68 6.03
C ALA A 119 1.69 0.35 5.30
N TYR A 120 2.91 0.14 4.82
CA TYR A 120 3.26 -1.00 3.99
C TYR A 120 4.60 -1.62 4.39
N LYS A 121 4.84 -2.85 3.94
CA LYS A 121 6.11 -3.56 4.07
C LYS A 121 6.40 -4.40 2.83
N LEU A 122 7.68 -4.58 2.53
CA LEU A 122 8.12 -5.58 1.57
C LEU A 122 8.30 -6.93 2.28
N ILE A 123 7.87 -7.99 1.63
CA ILE A 123 8.07 -9.39 2.01
C ILE A 123 8.93 -10.00 0.90
N LEU A 124 10.04 -10.61 1.29
CA LEU A 124 11.00 -11.29 0.41
C LEU A 124 10.83 -12.80 0.58
#